data_AF-M3CD81-F1
#
_entry.id   AF-M3CD81-F1
#
_cell.length_a   1.000
_cell.length_b   1.000
_cell.length_c   1.000
_cell.angle_alpha   90.00
_cell.angle_beta   90.00
_cell.angle_gamma   90.00
#
_symmetry.space_group_name_H-M   'P 1'
#
loop_
_entity.id
_entity.type
_entity.pdbx_description
1 polymer ?
#
loop_
_entity_poly.entity_id
_entity_poly.type
_entity_poly.pdbx_seq_one_letter_code
_entity_poly.pdbx_strand_id
1 'polypeptide(L)'
;MIAEVQQAGRFLRIPNPSDQERARYRRAFDAARQCAPEGYHLKYSGRAKGDFFLGLLRVSGEDDTEWNRIRLARSRVITDVEDVIAAVTADHSAFEVSEEVLPRVLSLLRLLAEQALARHGEITVSKKRKQPRPLLTVHGRTYEVGFRERQKQVRYVPKQPGRRTYDWQRVTPAHRFEPSGELELLISQHSGYGYGHSYGWKKEWADTAKKPLEEQVGSVFRALKARAEEQERARLEREAEQRRLREERERQEAERRRLEAEREERQRREWESAVSAASIKAVHAVRAEHFGTALEQWKVAGEIRVFCGALDEAAATSDNAVEAERLREWSAWGKTEADRLDPTMNGKGLAALDFHAEPTRDQLRPFLGGWHPHRPEKEKPSARPEPPKPDPEPWRGSIDARQDQGWRYGRQGRAQWWRR
;
A
#
# COMPACT_ATOMS: atom_id res chain seq x y z
N MET A 1 29.89 16.01 -28.88
CA MET A 1 29.67 16.48 -27.49
C MET A 1 28.21 16.73 -27.12
N ILE A 2 27.47 17.73 -27.65
CA ILE A 2 26.05 17.92 -27.23
C ILE A 2 25.20 16.66 -27.52
N ALA A 3 25.37 16.06 -28.70
CA ALA A 3 24.73 14.79 -29.05
C ALA A 3 25.14 13.63 -28.11
N GLU A 4 26.40 13.58 -27.66
CA GLU A 4 26.88 12.56 -26.70
C GLU A 4 26.21 12.74 -25.33
N VAL A 5 26.03 13.99 -24.88
CA VAL A 5 25.32 14.30 -23.63
C VAL A 5 23.83 13.95 -23.72
N GLN A 6 23.21 14.18 -24.88
CA GLN A 6 21.82 13.79 -25.14
C GLN A 6 21.65 12.26 -25.16
N GLN A 7 22.56 11.53 -25.81
CA GLN A 7 22.57 10.07 -25.82
C GLN A 7 22.77 9.49 -24.41
N ALA A 8 23.58 10.15 -23.57
CA ALA A 8 23.78 9.79 -22.17
C ALA A 8 22.60 10.18 -21.25
N GLY A 9 21.50 10.72 -21.79
CA GLY A 9 20.32 11.06 -20.99
C GLY A 9 20.46 12.36 -20.19
N ARG A 10 21.15 13.37 -20.74
CA ARG A 10 21.36 14.75 -20.23
C ARG A 10 22.60 15.00 -19.38
N PHE A 11 23.14 13.97 -18.72
CA PHE A 11 24.39 14.07 -17.97
C PHE A 11 25.39 13.03 -18.45
N LEU A 12 26.56 13.50 -18.86
CA LEU A 12 27.66 12.65 -19.30
C LEU A 12 28.76 12.65 -18.23
N ARG A 13 29.09 11.46 -17.70
CA ARG A 13 30.23 11.22 -16.82
C ARG A 13 31.38 10.66 -17.66
N ILE A 14 32.53 11.30 -17.59
CA ILE A 14 33.78 10.82 -18.16
C ILE A 14 34.69 10.47 -16.97
N PRO A 15 34.95 9.18 -16.71
CA PRO A 15 35.76 8.74 -15.57
C PRO A 15 37.22 9.11 -15.79
N ASN A 16 37.84 9.73 -14.78
CA ASN A 16 39.22 10.22 -14.73
C ASN A 16 39.94 10.41 -16.10
N PRO A 17 39.52 11.35 -16.97
CA PRO A 17 40.15 11.56 -18.27
C PRO A 17 41.57 12.10 -18.12
N SER A 18 42.45 11.71 -19.05
CA SER A 18 43.80 12.26 -19.15
C SER A 18 43.79 13.77 -19.34
N ASP A 19 44.90 14.46 -19.05
CA ASP A 19 44.98 15.92 -19.20
C ASP A 19 44.71 16.38 -20.64
N GLN A 20 45.16 15.60 -21.62
CA GLN A 20 44.90 15.87 -23.04
C GLN A 20 43.43 15.74 -23.40
N GLU A 21 42.77 14.66 -22.95
CA GLU A 21 41.33 14.44 -23.16
C GLU A 21 40.51 15.50 -22.43
N ARG A 22 40.88 15.85 -21.20
CA ARG A 22 40.22 16.91 -20.43
C ARG A 22 40.33 18.25 -21.14
N ALA A 23 41.51 18.60 -21.67
CA ALA A 23 41.69 19.80 -22.46
C ALA A 23 40.84 19.78 -23.75
N ARG A 24 40.73 18.62 -24.41
CA ARG A 24 39.84 18.42 -25.56
C ARG A 24 38.37 18.64 -25.19
N TYR A 25 37.88 18.04 -24.11
CA TYR A 25 36.50 18.23 -23.65
C TYR A 25 36.22 19.66 -23.21
N ARG A 26 37.20 20.36 -22.62
CA ARG A 26 37.08 21.78 -22.28
C ARG A 26 36.97 22.65 -23.53
N ARG A 27 37.84 22.45 -24.51
CA ARG A 27 37.74 23.17 -25.80
C ARG A 27 36.42 22.89 -26.51
N ALA A 28 35.97 21.63 -26.50
CA ALA A 28 34.67 21.25 -27.04
C ALA A 28 33.50 21.89 -26.28
N PHE A 29 33.60 21.99 -24.95
CA PHE A 29 32.62 22.70 -24.11
C PHE A 29 32.56 24.18 -24.46
N ASP A 30 33.72 24.86 -24.54
CA ASP A 30 33.78 26.29 -24.83
C ASP A 30 33.19 26.61 -26.21
N ALA A 31 33.46 25.77 -27.21
CA ALA A 31 32.86 25.89 -28.55
C ALA A 31 31.35 25.60 -28.54
N ALA A 32 30.92 24.55 -27.84
CA ALA A 32 29.53 24.11 -27.83
C ALA A 32 28.62 24.95 -26.92
N ARG A 33 29.18 25.74 -25.99
CA ARG A 33 28.39 26.59 -25.08
C ARG A 33 27.52 27.60 -25.85
N GLN A 34 27.98 28.05 -27.01
CA GLN A 34 27.25 28.97 -27.88
C GLN A 34 26.19 28.28 -28.74
N CYS A 35 26.30 26.96 -28.92
CA CYS A 35 25.42 26.15 -29.77
C CYS A 35 24.47 25.26 -28.95
N ALA A 36 24.19 25.64 -27.69
CA ALA A 36 23.26 24.90 -26.86
C ALA A 36 21.84 24.96 -27.45
N PRO A 37 21.07 23.84 -27.45
CA PRO A 37 19.68 23.85 -27.90
C PRO A 37 18.82 24.87 -27.15
N GLU A 38 17.83 25.43 -27.84
CA GLU A 38 16.93 26.43 -27.27
C GLU A 38 16.24 25.91 -25.98
N GLY A 39 16.25 26.73 -24.93
CA GLY A 39 15.73 26.33 -23.61
C GLY A 39 16.69 25.49 -22.75
N TYR A 40 17.92 25.23 -23.21
CA TYR A 40 18.95 24.51 -22.45
C TYR A 40 20.25 25.31 -22.30
N HIS A 41 20.97 25.10 -21.21
CA HIS A 41 22.31 25.62 -21.00
C HIS A 41 23.27 24.49 -20.58
N LEU A 42 24.52 24.61 -21.02
CA LEU A 42 25.55 23.59 -20.76
C LEU A 42 26.37 23.97 -19.52
N LYS A 43 26.51 23.03 -18.58
CA LYS A 43 27.39 23.15 -17.40
C LYS A 43 28.41 22.02 -17.40
N TYR A 44 29.56 22.25 -16.77
CA TYR A 44 30.54 21.20 -16.54
C TYR A 44 31.10 21.26 -15.11
N SER A 45 31.58 20.13 -14.62
CA SER A 45 32.28 19.97 -13.34
C SER A 45 33.48 19.05 -13.55
N GLY A 46 34.57 19.23 -12.79
CA GLY A 46 35.81 18.47 -13.05
C GLY A 46 36.96 19.28 -13.62
N ARG A 47 37.18 20.52 -13.17
CA ARG A 47 38.19 21.41 -13.77
C ARG A 47 39.64 20.90 -13.74
N ALA A 48 40.05 20.27 -12.64
CA ALA A 48 41.45 19.91 -12.40
C ALA A 48 41.69 18.39 -12.43
N LYS A 49 41.12 17.63 -11.47
CA LYS A 49 41.37 16.19 -11.31
C LYS A 49 40.10 15.35 -11.14
N GLY A 50 40.24 14.03 -11.31
CA GLY A 50 39.16 13.05 -11.19
C GLY A 50 38.11 13.20 -12.28
N ASP A 51 36.89 12.72 -12.02
CA ASP A 51 35.85 12.64 -13.04
C ASP A 51 35.46 13.99 -13.62
N PHE A 52 35.21 13.99 -14.93
CA PHE A 52 34.72 15.13 -15.69
C PHE A 52 33.25 14.91 -16.02
N PHE A 53 32.39 15.85 -15.64
CA PHE A 53 30.95 15.78 -15.87
C PHE A 53 30.52 16.91 -16.79
N LEU A 54 29.69 16.58 -17.77
CA LEU A 54 28.98 17.51 -18.64
C LEU A 54 27.49 17.36 -18.39
N GLY A 55 26.78 18.47 -18.23
CA GLY A 55 25.33 18.49 -18.03
C GLY A 55 24.67 19.45 -19.00
N LEU A 56 23.59 18.99 -19.62
CA LEU A 56 22.69 19.82 -20.42
C LEU A 56 21.42 20.07 -19.62
N LEU A 57 21.33 21.26 -19.00
CA LEU A 57 20.27 21.60 -18.07
C LEU A 57 19.23 22.51 -18.72
N ARG A 58 17.94 22.33 -18.38
CA ARG A 58 16.88 23.26 -18.78
C ARG A 58 17.06 24.63 -18.13
N VAL A 59 16.74 25.67 -18.87
CA VAL A 59 16.73 27.06 -18.38
C VAL A 59 15.63 27.30 -17.32
N SER A 60 14.61 26.43 -17.27
CA SER A 60 13.57 26.46 -16.22
C SER A 60 14.09 26.14 -14.81
N GLY A 61 15.31 25.61 -14.67
CA GLY A 61 15.92 25.31 -13.37
C GLY A 61 15.50 23.98 -12.73
N GLU A 62 14.61 23.20 -13.36
CA GLU A 62 14.17 21.88 -12.86
C GLU A 62 15.37 20.92 -12.65
N ASP A 63 16.35 20.98 -13.55
CA ASP A 63 17.51 20.09 -13.53
C ASP A 63 18.62 20.55 -12.56
N ASP A 64 18.53 21.75 -11.97
CA ASP A 64 19.57 22.28 -11.07
C ASP A 64 19.69 21.45 -9.78
N THR A 65 18.58 20.85 -9.31
CA THR A 65 18.59 19.97 -8.13
C THR A 65 19.40 18.69 -8.42
N GLU A 66 19.17 18.08 -9.58
CA GLU A 66 19.87 16.86 -10.00
C GLU A 66 21.35 17.15 -10.30
N TRP A 67 21.64 18.25 -10.99
CA TRP A 67 23.01 18.70 -11.22
C TRP A 67 23.77 18.98 -9.92
N ASN A 68 23.13 19.64 -8.94
CA ASN A 68 23.72 19.85 -7.62
C ASN A 68 23.98 18.52 -6.91
N ARG A 69 23.08 17.54 -7.01
CA ARG A 69 23.30 16.20 -6.47
C ARG A 69 24.53 15.53 -7.08
N ILE A 70 24.69 15.56 -8.41
CA ILE A 70 25.84 15.00 -9.13
C ILE A 70 27.14 15.73 -8.74
N ARG A 71 27.11 17.06 -8.75
CA ARG A 71 28.25 17.91 -8.38
C ARG A 71 28.71 17.66 -6.94
N LEU A 72 27.76 17.57 -6.00
CA LEU A 72 28.04 17.30 -4.59
C LEU A 72 28.51 15.86 -4.37
N ALA A 73 27.95 14.88 -5.09
CA ALA A 73 28.41 13.50 -5.04
C ALA A 73 29.88 13.41 -5.46
N ARG A 74 30.26 14.03 -6.58
CA ARG A 74 31.66 14.14 -7.00
C ARG A 74 32.51 14.85 -5.96
N SER A 75 32.09 16.01 -5.43
CA SER A 75 32.93 16.76 -4.48
C SER A 75 33.21 15.96 -3.20
N ARG A 76 32.35 15.00 -2.87
CA ARG A 76 32.44 14.12 -1.70
C ARG A 76 33.26 12.85 -1.94
N VAL A 77 33.64 12.54 -3.17
CA VAL A 77 34.35 11.31 -3.52
C VAL A 77 35.62 11.65 -4.31
N ILE A 78 36.73 11.08 -3.88
CA ILE A 78 38.00 11.14 -4.61
C ILE A 78 38.03 9.93 -5.54
N THR A 79 38.14 10.16 -6.85
CA THR A 79 38.20 9.11 -7.89
C THR A 79 39.56 9.03 -8.58
N ASP A 80 40.40 10.06 -8.43
CA ASP A 80 41.77 10.05 -8.95
C ASP A 80 42.65 9.16 -8.08
N VAL A 81 43.43 8.27 -8.71
CA VAL A 81 44.24 7.27 -8.00
C VAL A 81 45.30 7.94 -7.13
N GLU A 82 45.99 8.96 -7.64
CA GLU A 82 47.04 9.64 -6.88
C GLU A 82 46.47 10.46 -5.72
N ASP A 83 45.32 11.11 -5.91
CA ASP A 83 44.62 11.78 -4.80
C ASP A 83 44.09 10.77 -3.76
N VAL A 84 43.68 9.56 -4.17
CA VAL A 84 43.31 8.46 -3.25
C VAL A 84 44.52 8.02 -2.43
N ILE A 85 45.67 7.80 -3.08
CA ILE A 85 46.93 7.46 -2.42
C ILE A 85 47.32 8.57 -1.44
N ALA A 86 47.28 9.84 -1.85
CA ALA A 86 47.61 10.97 -0.99
C ALA A 86 46.68 11.08 0.24
N ALA A 87 45.38 10.81 0.06
CA ALA A 87 44.43 10.80 1.17
C ALA A 87 44.74 9.69 2.18
N VAL A 88 45.09 8.49 1.71
CA VAL A 88 45.49 7.37 2.55
C VAL A 88 46.84 7.62 3.23
N THR A 89 47.81 8.25 2.54
CA THR A 89 49.09 8.62 3.14
C THR A 89 48.89 9.62 4.30
N ALA A 90 48.00 10.60 4.12
CA ALA A 90 47.72 11.61 5.14
C ALA A 90 47.00 11.03 6.38
N ASP A 91 46.12 10.05 6.20
CA ASP A 91 45.45 9.34 7.30
C ASP A 91 45.29 7.85 6.97
N HIS A 92 46.19 7.02 7.49
CA HIS A 92 46.14 5.57 7.36
C HIS A 92 45.55 4.89 8.62
N SER A 93 44.92 5.65 9.54
CA SER A 93 44.32 5.10 10.77
C SER A 93 43.15 4.14 10.53
N ALA A 94 42.65 4.10 9.29
CA ALA A 94 41.65 3.14 8.83
C ALA A 94 42.22 1.72 8.72
N PHE A 95 43.54 1.59 8.60
CA PHE A 95 44.28 0.34 8.46
C PHE A 95 45.00 0.01 9.76
N GLU A 96 45.03 -1.27 10.11
CA GLU A 96 45.73 -1.77 11.29
C GLU A 96 47.19 -2.09 10.93
N VAL A 97 47.93 -1.09 10.42
CA VAL A 97 49.28 -1.25 9.86
C VAL A 97 50.29 -0.25 10.47
N SER A 98 51.55 -0.65 10.55
CA SER A 98 52.65 0.23 10.97
C SER A 98 53.11 1.18 9.86
N GLU A 99 53.86 2.23 10.21
CA GLU A 99 54.41 3.18 9.25
C GLU A 99 55.43 2.54 8.30
N GLU A 100 56.12 1.48 8.73
CA GLU A 100 57.15 0.79 7.95
C GLU A 100 56.57 0.08 6.72
N VAL A 101 55.36 -0.48 6.84
CA VAL A 101 54.69 -1.21 5.74
C VAL A 101 53.82 -0.30 4.86
N LEU A 102 53.63 0.97 5.24
CA LEU A 102 52.79 1.92 4.51
C LEU A 102 53.18 2.05 3.03
N PRO A 103 54.47 2.20 2.63
CA PRO A 103 54.85 2.28 1.22
C PRO A 103 54.41 1.06 0.39
N ARG A 104 54.41 -0.13 1.02
CA ARG A 104 53.96 -1.38 0.40
C ARG A 104 52.44 -1.40 0.23
N VAL A 105 51.69 -0.95 1.23
CA VAL A 105 50.22 -0.78 1.15
C VAL A 105 49.83 0.18 0.02
N LEU A 106 50.52 1.32 -0.11
CA LEU A 106 50.26 2.29 -1.19
C LEU A 106 50.56 1.68 -2.57
N SER A 107 51.61 0.86 -2.69
CA SER A 107 51.95 0.16 -3.93
C SER A 107 50.88 -0.89 -4.30
N LEU A 108 50.36 -1.64 -3.32
CA LEU A 108 49.24 -2.56 -3.51
C LEU A 108 47.97 -1.84 -3.94
N LEU A 109 47.67 -0.66 -3.37
CA LEU A 109 46.53 0.16 -3.79
C LEU A 109 46.64 0.64 -5.23
N ARG A 110 47.84 1.04 -5.68
CA ARG A 110 48.10 1.38 -7.10
C ARG A 110 47.86 0.17 -8.01
N LEU A 111 48.40 -0.99 -7.65
CA LEU A 111 48.21 -2.22 -8.42
C LEU A 111 46.73 -2.63 -8.49
N LEU A 112 45.98 -2.50 -7.39
CA LEU A 112 44.54 -2.72 -7.38
C LEU A 112 43.81 -1.72 -8.29
N ALA A 113 44.19 -0.44 -8.26
CA ALA A 113 43.60 0.59 -9.11
C ALA A 113 43.83 0.32 -10.59
N GLU A 114 45.05 -0.01 -11.00
CA GLU A 114 45.40 -0.36 -12.38
C GLU A 114 44.62 -1.58 -12.88
N GLN A 115 44.55 -2.64 -12.07
CA GLN A 115 43.81 -3.85 -12.40
C GLN A 115 42.29 -3.63 -12.42
N ALA A 116 41.79 -2.68 -11.64
CA ALA A 116 40.39 -2.26 -11.67
C ALA A 116 40.09 -1.50 -12.97
N LEU A 117 40.92 -0.50 -13.31
CA LEU A 117 40.78 0.29 -14.55
C LEU A 117 40.79 -0.60 -15.79
N ALA A 118 41.70 -1.60 -15.84
CA ALA A 118 41.75 -2.59 -16.92
C ALA A 118 40.46 -3.42 -17.08
N ARG A 119 39.61 -3.47 -16.05
CA ARG A 119 38.32 -4.19 -16.02
C ARG A 119 37.11 -3.25 -15.98
N HIS A 120 37.30 -1.99 -16.41
CA HIS A 120 36.28 -0.93 -16.36
C HIS A 120 35.75 -0.66 -14.94
N GLY A 121 36.58 -0.93 -13.94
CA GLY A 121 36.34 -0.59 -12.54
C GLY A 121 37.03 0.71 -12.14
N GLU A 122 36.80 1.11 -10.89
CA GLU A 122 37.40 2.30 -10.28
C GLU A 122 37.75 2.07 -8.81
N ILE A 123 38.70 2.86 -8.30
CA ILE A 123 38.98 2.95 -6.87
C ILE A 123 38.62 4.34 -6.38
N THR A 124 37.92 4.43 -5.25
CA THR A 124 37.41 5.71 -4.74
C THR A 124 37.56 5.84 -3.24
N VAL A 125 37.68 7.06 -2.73
CA VAL A 125 37.66 7.34 -1.28
C VAL A 125 36.59 8.37 -0.97
N SER A 126 35.77 8.11 0.05
CA SER A 126 34.73 9.05 0.48
C SER A 126 35.30 10.08 1.47
N LYS A 127 35.20 11.36 1.12
CA LYS A 127 35.57 12.49 1.99
C LYS A 127 34.62 12.68 3.18
N LYS A 128 33.47 12.01 3.19
CA LYS A 128 32.51 12.07 4.31
C LYS A 128 32.95 11.24 5.51
N ARG A 129 33.74 10.19 5.28
CA ARG A 129 34.18 9.30 6.36
C ARG A 129 35.29 9.99 7.15
N LYS A 130 35.29 9.80 8.47
CA LYS A 130 36.36 10.30 9.35
C LYS A 130 37.72 9.74 8.96
N GLN A 131 37.74 8.50 8.46
CA GLN A 131 38.92 7.80 7.98
C GLN A 131 38.79 7.48 6.49
N PRO A 132 39.83 7.67 5.67
CA PRO A 132 39.78 7.39 4.23
C PRO A 132 39.88 5.89 3.98
N ARG A 133 38.73 5.23 3.80
CA ARG A 133 38.67 3.82 3.38
C ARG A 133 38.50 3.72 1.86
N PRO A 134 39.44 3.10 1.13
CA PRO A 134 39.30 2.87 -0.30
C PRO A 134 38.15 1.91 -0.61
N LEU A 135 37.37 2.28 -1.62
CA LEU A 135 36.27 1.52 -2.17
C LEU A 135 36.61 1.13 -3.60
N LEU A 136 36.68 -0.17 -3.85
CA LEU A 136 36.96 -0.77 -5.14
C LEU A 136 35.64 -1.14 -5.82
N THR A 137 35.34 -0.53 -6.96
CA THR A 137 34.16 -0.84 -7.77
C THR A 137 34.57 -1.63 -9.00
N VAL A 138 34.08 -2.87 -9.13
CA VAL A 138 34.39 -3.78 -10.25
C VAL A 138 33.13 -4.60 -10.54
N HIS A 139 32.86 -4.88 -11.82
CA HIS A 139 31.68 -5.65 -12.24
C HIS A 139 30.35 -5.08 -11.72
N GLY A 140 30.24 -3.75 -11.63
CA GLY A 140 29.04 -3.06 -11.14
C GLY A 140 28.79 -3.18 -9.63
N ARG A 141 29.76 -3.69 -8.86
CA ARG A 141 29.68 -3.88 -7.41
C ARG A 141 30.79 -3.14 -6.71
N THR A 142 30.49 -2.55 -5.56
CA THR A 142 31.45 -1.80 -4.75
C THR A 142 31.84 -2.59 -3.52
N TYR A 143 33.15 -2.70 -3.28
CA TYR A 143 33.78 -3.42 -2.19
C TYR A 143 34.67 -2.46 -1.40
N GLU A 144 34.71 -2.60 -0.09
CA GLU A 144 35.61 -1.86 0.79
C GLU A 144 36.92 -2.64 0.93
N VAL A 145 38.04 -1.93 0.75
CA VAL A 145 39.40 -2.47 0.85
C VAL A 145 39.99 -2.04 2.20
N GLY A 146 40.49 -3.02 2.95
CA GLY A 146 41.19 -2.83 4.21
C GLY A 146 42.52 -3.56 4.22
N PHE A 147 43.45 -3.07 5.02
CA PHE A 147 44.73 -3.74 5.28
C PHE A 147 44.93 -3.91 6.78
N ARG A 148 45.52 -5.03 7.15
CA ARG A 148 45.91 -5.34 8.52
C ARG A 148 47.30 -5.94 8.52
N GLU A 149 48.15 -5.50 9.43
CA GLU A 149 49.46 -6.08 9.63
C GLU A 149 49.39 -7.16 10.72
N ARG A 150 50.00 -8.31 10.45
CA ARG A 150 50.14 -9.35 11.47
C ARG A 150 51.10 -8.89 12.55
N GLN A 151 50.80 -9.32 13.77
CA GLN A 151 51.64 -9.05 14.92
C GLN A 151 52.39 -10.31 15.29
N LYS A 152 53.72 -10.20 15.38
CA LYS A 152 54.58 -11.25 15.90
C LYS A 152 54.70 -11.09 17.41
N GLN A 153 54.47 -12.17 18.13
CA GLN A 153 54.68 -12.20 19.58
C GLN A 153 56.18 -12.35 19.87
N VAL A 154 56.78 -11.32 20.46
CA VAL A 154 58.20 -11.31 20.85
C VAL A 154 58.30 -11.38 22.38
N ARG A 155 59.20 -12.25 22.86
CA ARG A 155 59.50 -12.36 24.29
C ARG A 155 60.41 -11.21 24.71
N TYR A 156 60.00 -10.47 25.73
CA TYR A 156 60.78 -9.40 26.31
C TYR A 156 60.81 -9.53 27.84
N VAL A 157 61.94 -9.20 28.44
CA VAL A 157 62.12 -9.18 29.89
C VAL A 157 61.96 -7.72 30.35
N PRO A 158 60.91 -7.36 31.12
CA PRO A 158 60.73 -6.00 31.61
C PRO A 158 61.90 -5.57 32.49
N LYS A 159 62.68 -4.59 32.03
CA LYS A 159 63.64 -3.91 32.90
C LYS A 159 62.88 -2.94 33.79
N GLN A 160 62.74 -3.24 35.09
CA GLN A 160 62.18 -2.29 36.05
C GLN A 160 63.18 -1.14 36.27
N PRO A 161 62.81 0.12 35.96
CA PRO A 161 63.71 1.25 36.20
C PRO A 161 63.94 1.44 37.70
N GLY A 162 65.21 1.45 38.13
CA GLY A 162 65.62 1.73 39.51
C GLY A 162 65.89 0.53 40.43
N ARG A 163 65.68 -0.72 39.98
CA ARG A 163 65.96 -1.92 40.79
C ARG A 163 67.01 -2.80 40.10
N ARG A 164 68.15 -3.05 40.76
CA ARG A 164 69.15 -4.02 40.29
C ARG A 164 68.52 -5.41 40.30
N THR A 165 68.17 -5.92 39.13
CA THR A 165 67.76 -7.31 38.95
C THR A 165 69.01 -8.17 39.10
N TYR A 166 69.04 -9.06 40.09
CA TYR A 166 70.15 -10.01 40.29
C TYR A 166 69.92 -11.25 39.41
N ASP A 167 71.00 -11.91 38.97
CA ASP A 167 70.95 -13.04 38.02
C ASP A 167 70.11 -14.25 38.49
N TRP A 168 69.81 -14.34 39.80
CA TRP A 168 68.97 -15.38 40.40
C TRP A 168 67.47 -15.02 40.47
N GLN A 169 67.07 -13.77 40.21
CA GLN A 169 65.65 -13.39 40.20
C GLN A 169 64.99 -13.91 38.93
N ARG A 170 64.05 -14.85 39.11
CA ARG A 170 63.18 -15.36 38.03
C ARG A 170 62.22 -14.26 37.59
N VAL A 171 62.63 -13.43 36.63
CA VAL A 171 61.73 -12.48 35.96
C VAL A 171 60.88 -13.27 34.98
N THR A 172 59.56 -13.29 35.20
CA THR A 172 58.61 -13.88 34.25
C THR A 172 58.71 -13.13 32.92
N PRO A 173 59.12 -13.79 31.82
CA PRO A 173 59.20 -13.13 30.52
C PRO A 173 57.81 -12.65 30.11
N ALA A 174 57.70 -11.35 29.84
CA ALA A 174 56.50 -10.76 29.29
C ALA A 174 56.52 -10.93 27.76
N HIS A 175 55.34 -10.90 27.16
CA HIS A 175 55.21 -10.94 25.71
C HIS A 175 54.80 -9.56 25.22
N ARG A 176 55.51 -9.03 24.22
CA ARG A 176 55.13 -7.82 23.49
C ARG A 176 54.77 -8.23 22.06
N PHE A 177 53.73 -7.63 21.52
CA PHE A 177 53.39 -7.78 20.12
C PHE A 177 54.14 -6.71 19.32
N GLU A 178 54.93 -7.16 18.35
CA GLU A 178 55.64 -6.30 17.41
C GLU A 178 55.06 -6.49 16.01
N PRO A 179 54.92 -5.43 15.20
CA PRO A 179 54.49 -5.55 13.81
C PRO A 179 55.44 -6.49 13.04
N SER A 180 54.91 -7.46 12.31
CA SER A 180 55.72 -8.51 11.68
C SER A 180 56.14 -8.19 10.25
N GLY A 181 55.61 -7.11 9.65
CA GLY A 181 55.78 -6.80 8.23
C GLY A 181 54.90 -7.63 7.27
N GLU A 182 54.15 -8.61 7.77
CA GLU A 182 53.24 -9.44 6.96
C GLU A 182 51.86 -8.78 6.88
N LEU A 183 51.39 -8.53 5.65
CA LEU A 183 50.13 -7.85 5.39
C LEU A 183 49.00 -8.83 5.11
N GLU A 184 47.80 -8.46 5.54
CA GLU A 184 46.52 -9.09 5.22
C GLU A 184 45.64 -8.07 4.49
N LEU A 185 45.24 -8.41 3.26
CA LEU A 185 44.27 -7.69 2.47
C LEU A 185 42.87 -8.20 2.79
N LEU A 186 42.03 -7.28 3.22
CA LEU A 186 40.63 -7.51 3.51
C LEU A 186 39.75 -6.85 2.46
N ILE A 187 38.86 -7.62 1.82
CA ILE A 187 37.80 -7.08 0.97
C ILE A 187 36.45 -7.42 1.58
N SER A 188 35.63 -6.39 1.79
CA SER A 188 34.29 -6.54 2.35
C SER A 188 33.23 -5.87 1.49
N GLN A 189 32.05 -6.47 1.39
CA GLN A 189 30.89 -5.88 0.75
C GLN A 189 29.83 -5.65 1.82
N HIS A 190 29.60 -4.37 2.15
CA HIS A 190 28.53 -4.00 3.08
C HIS A 190 27.19 -4.05 2.35
N SER A 191 26.30 -4.94 2.81
CA SER A 191 24.88 -4.92 2.43
C SER A 191 24.24 -3.69 3.08
N GLY A 192 23.69 -2.77 2.28
CA GLY A 192 23.13 -1.49 2.73
C GLY A 192 21.82 -1.57 3.54
N TYR A 193 21.47 -2.74 4.10
CA TYR A 193 20.26 -2.95 4.89
C TYR A 193 20.61 -3.66 6.20
N GLY A 194 20.47 -2.95 7.32
CA GLY A 194 20.47 -3.55 8.66
C GLY A 194 21.33 -2.83 9.68
N TYR A 195 20.68 -2.13 10.61
CA TYR A 195 21.25 -1.90 11.94
C TYR A 195 21.40 -3.26 12.61
N GLY A 196 22.63 -3.65 12.93
CA GLY A 196 22.93 -4.87 13.68
C GLY A 196 23.21 -6.07 12.78
N HIS A 197 24.44 -6.60 12.94
CA HIS A 197 25.03 -7.77 12.29
C HIS A 197 25.69 -7.57 10.92
N SER A 198 27.02 -7.61 10.96
CA SER A 198 27.97 -7.68 9.85
C SER A 198 27.84 -9.00 9.06
N TYR A 199 26.70 -9.28 8.44
CA TYR A 199 26.54 -10.35 7.45
C TYR A 199 26.91 -9.87 6.03
N GLY A 200 28.00 -9.10 5.93
CA GLY A 200 28.57 -8.71 4.65
C GLY A 200 29.45 -9.83 4.08
N TRP A 201 29.53 -9.94 2.76
CA TRP A 201 30.52 -10.83 2.14
C TRP A 201 31.91 -10.30 2.47
N LYS A 202 32.76 -11.15 3.06
CA LYS A 202 34.10 -10.81 3.50
C LYS A 202 35.07 -11.85 2.94
N LYS A 203 36.20 -11.41 2.39
CA LYS A 203 37.27 -12.31 1.95
C LYS A 203 38.62 -11.71 2.29
N GLU A 204 39.52 -12.57 2.74
CA GLU A 204 40.84 -12.21 3.25
C GLU A 204 41.92 -12.90 2.41
N TRP A 205 43.00 -12.18 2.14
CA TRP A 205 44.23 -12.68 1.55
C TRP A 205 45.37 -12.25 2.46
N ALA A 206 46.32 -13.13 2.71
CA ALA A 206 47.45 -12.85 3.56
C ALA A 206 48.76 -13.08 2.82
N ASP A 207 49.78 -12.34 3.23
CA ASP A 207 51.15 -12.65 2.88
C ASP A 207 51.53 -14.04 3.36
N THR A 208 52.21 -14.77 2.49
CA THR A 208 52.85 -16.03 2.82
C THR A 208 54.23 -16.04 2.21
N ALA A 209 55.17 -16.76 2.84
CA ALA A 209 56.55 -16.85 2.34
C ALA A 209 56.69 -17.32 0.88
N LYS A 210 55.64 -17.96 0.32
CA LYS A 210 55.61 -18.44 -1.06
C LYS A 210 54.78 -17.58 -2.02
N LYS A 211 53.89 -16.72 -1.51
CA LYS A 211 52.95 -15.94 -2.31
C LYS A 211 52.74 -14.56 -1.65
N PRO A 212 53.47 -13.53 -2.09
CA PRO A 212 53.23 -12.17 -1.63
C PRO A 212 51.88 -11.66 -2.13
N LEU A 213 51.24 -10.73 -1.41
CA LEU A 213 49.93 -10.17 -1.79
C LEU A 213 49.89 -9.59 -3.20
N GLU A 214 51.02 -9.05 -3.67
CA GLU A 214 51.20 -8.46 -4.99
C GLU A 214 50.87 -9.47 -6.10
N GLU A 215 51.31 -10.73 -5.97
CA GLU A 215 51.00 -11.82 -6.90
C GLU A 215 49.56 -12.33 -6.75
N GLN A 216 48.95 -12.14 -5.58
CA GLN A 216 47.59 -12.59 -5.28
C GLN A 216 46.51 -11.65 -5.84
N VAL A 217 46.85 -10.45 -6.34
CA VAL A 217 45.88 -9.49 -6.91
C VAL A 217 45.05 -10.12 -8.05
N GLY A 218 45.65 -10.93 -8.92
CA GLY A 218 44.88 -11.64 -9.95
C GLY A 218 43.81 -12.59 -9.38
N SER A 219 44.09 -13.21 -8.22
CA SER A 219 43.15 -14.07 -7.49
C SER A 219 42.02 -13.27 -6.85
N VAL A 220 42.33 -12.07 -6.34
CA VAL A 220 41.34 -11.12 -5.81
C VAL A 220 40.27 -10.81 -6.84
N PHE A 221 40.66 -10.37 -8.04
CA PHE A 221 39.70 -10.02 -9.10
C PHE A 221 38.89 -11.22 -9.60
N ARG A 222 39.46 -12.44 -9.62
CA ARG A 222 38.69 -13.65 -9.92
C ARG A 222 37.61 -13.92 -8.87
N ALA A 223 37.93 -13.72 -7.59
CA ALA A 223 36.95 -13.87 -6.52
C ALA A 223 35.84 -12.81 -6.60
N LEU A 224 36.20 -11.57 -6.92
CA LEU A 224 35.23 -10.48 -7.13
C LEU A 224 34.29 -10.79 -8.31
N LYS A 225 34.83 -11.27 -9.43
CA LYS A 225 34.04 -11.69 -10.60
C LYS A 225 33.05 -12.80 -10.24
N ALA A 226 33.52 -13.87 -9.61
CA ALA A 226 32.67 -15.00 -9.21
C ALA A 226 31.53 -14.53 -8.27
N ARG A 227 31.84 -13.62 -7.34
CA ARG A 227 30.84 -13.04 -6.45
C ARG A 227 29.80 -12.18 -7.19
N ALA A 228 30.23 -11.40 -8.17
CA ALA A 228 29.32 -10.60 -9.00
C ALA A 228 28.36 -11.50 -9.81
N GLU A 229 28.87 -12.57 -10.40
CA GLU A 229 28.07 -13.55 -11.15
C GLU A 229 27.05 -14.27 -10.26
N GLU A 230 27.45 -14.69 -9.06
CA GLU A 230 26.56 -15.29 -8.06
C GLU A 230 25.41 -14.34 -7.68
N GLN A 231 25.71 -13.05 -7.47
CA GLN A 231 24.71 -12.05 -7.12
C GLN A 231 23.73 -11.77 -8.27
N GLU A 232 24.19 -11.73 -9.52
CA GLU A 232 23.30 -11.60 -10.67
C GLU A 232 22.41 -12.84 -10.84
N ARG A 233 22.95 -14.06 -10.70
CA ARG A 233 22.14 -15.29 -10.73
C ARG A 233 21.06 -15.28 -9.65
N ALA A 234 21.43 -14.98 -8.41
CA ALA A 234 20.47 -14.90 -7.30
C ALA A 234 19.43 -13.77 -7.50
N ARG A 235 19.75 -12.71 -8.25
CA ARG A 235 18.79 -11.66 -8.61
C ARG A 235 17.81 -12.16 -9.68
N LEU A 236 18.31 -12.80 -10.73
CA LEU A 236 17.48 -13.35 -11.81
C LEU A 236 16.54 -14.44 -11.30
N GLU A 237 17.02 -15.33 -10.42
CA GLU A 237 16.19 -16.36 -9.77
C GLU A 237 15.07 -15.75 -8.95
N ARG A 238 15.37 -14.73 -8.13
CA ARG A 238 14.35 -14.01 -7.34
C ARG A 238 13.34 -13.29 -8.23
N GLU A 239 13.79 -12.68 -9.33
CA GLU A 239 12.88 -12.04 -10.27
C GLU A 239 11.96 -13.07 -10.95
N ALA A 240 12.51 -14.21 -11.36
CA ALA A 240 11.74 -15.31 -11.95
C ALA A 240 10.73 -15.89 -10.94
N GLU A 241 11.13 -16.12 -9.69
CA GLU A 241 10.24 -16.57 -8.62
C GLU A 241 9.11 -15.56 -8.36
N GLN A 242 9.43 -14.27 -8.28
CA GLN A 242 8.42 -13.22 -8.12
C GLN A 242 7.45 -13.16 -9.31
N ARG A 243 7.94 -13.36 -10.54
CA ARG A 243 7.07 -13.42 -11.73
C ARG A 243 6.11 -14.61 -11.64
N ARG A 244 6.63 -15.80 -11.29
CA ARG A 244 5.80 -17.01 -11.14
C ARG A 244 4.72 -16.83 -10.07
N LEU A 245 5.06 -16.24 -8.92
CA LEU A 245 4.09 -16.00 -7.85
C LEU A 245 3.02 -14.97 -8.25
N ARG A 246 3.39 -13.94 -9.02
CA ARG A 246 2.42 -12.96 -9.55
C ARG A 246 1.47 -13.62 -10.54
N GLU A 247 1.99 -14.39 -11.49
CA GLU A 247 1.17 -15.12 -12.47
C GLU A 247 0.21 -16.11 -11.79
N GLU A 248 0.67 -16.82 -10.77
CA GLU A 248 -0.19 -17.74 -10.00
C GLU A 248 -1.31 -16.99 -9.28
N ARG A 249 -0.97 -15.87 -8.61
CA ARG A 249 -1.96 -15.03 -7.94
C ARG A 249 -2.99 -14.45 -8.90
N GLU A 250 -2.54 -13.95 -10.06
CA GLU A 250 -3.43 -13.42 -11.10
C GLU A 250 -4.38 -14.50 -11.62
N ARG A 251 -3.91 -15.74 -11.81
CA ARG A 251 -4.77 -16.87 -12.18
C ARG A 251 -5.81 -17.18 -11.12
N GLN A 252 -5.40 -17.26 -9.85
CA GLN A 252 -6.32 -17.51 -8.73
C GLN A 252 -7.36 -16.40 -8.59
N GLU A 253 -6.96 -15.12 -8.72
CA GLU A 253 -7.88 -13.99 -8.68
C GLU A 253 -8.85 -13.99 -9.87
N ALA A 254 -8.39 -14.35 -11.08
CA ALA A 254 -9.25 -14.49 -12.25
C ALA A 254 -10.25 -15.63 -12.11
N GLU A 255 -9.85 -16.78 -11.57
CA GLU A 255 -10.75 -17.91 -11.29
C GLU A 255 -11.80 -17.53 -10.25
N ARG A 256 -11.40 -16.87 -9.16
CA ARG A 256 -12.33 -16.38 -8.14
C ARG A 256 -13.35 -15.41 -8.72
N ARG A 257 -12.93 -14.45 -9.54
CA ARG A 257 -13.83 -13.50 -10.20
C ARG A 257 -14.82 -14.21 -11.13
N ARG A 258 -14.40 -15.24 -11.86
CA ARG A 258 -15.29 -16.04 -12.71
C ARG A 258 -16.35 -16.76 -11.88
N LEU A 259 -15.95 -17.40 -10.78
CA LEU A 259 -16.88 -18.10 -9.89
C LEU A 259 -17.84 -17.14 -9.18
N GLU A 260 -17.36 -15.98 -8.74
CA GLU A 260 -18.19 -14.92 -8.15
C GLU A 260 -19.21 -14.39 -9.18
N ALA A 261 -18.78 -14.09 -10.41
CA ALA A 261 -19.69 -13.67 -11.48
C ALA A 261 -20.75 -14.73 -11.82
N GLU A 262 -20.39 -16.01 -11.90
CA GLU A 262 -21.36 -17.08 -12.14
C GLU A 262 -22.40 -17.18 -11.00
N ARG A 263 -21.97 -17.01 -9.75
CA ARG A 263 -22.87 -16.99 -8.58
C ARG A 263 -23.79 -15.78 -8.58
N GLU A 264 -23.31 -14.62 -8.98
CA GLU A 264 -24.12 -13.40 -9.11
C GLU A 264 -25.16 -13.55 -10.22
N GLU A 265 -24.79 -14.10 -11.38
CA GLU A 265 -25.73 -14.39 -12.47
C GLU A 265 -26.82 -15.38 -12.03
N ARG A 266 -26.45 -16.46 -11.34
CA ARG A 266 -27.42 -17.43 -10.82
C ARG A 266 -28.39 -16.78 -9.83
N GLN A 267 -27.87 -16.00 -8.88
CA GLN A 267 -28.70 -15.28 -7.91
C GLN A 267 -29.63 -14.27 -8.58
N ARG A 268 -29.15 -13.54 -9.59
CA ARG A 268 -29.97 -12.62 -10.38
C ARG A 268 -31.10 -13.34 -11.09
N ARG A 269 -30.82 -14.48 -11.75
CA ARG A 269 -31.86 -15.27 -12.45
C ARG A 269 -32.91 -15.81 -11.49
N GLU A 270 -32.49 -16.29 -10.32
CA GLU A 270 -33.41 -16.73 -9.26
C GLU A 270 -34.28 -15.58 -8.76
N TRP A 271 -33.69 -14.41 -8.52
CA TRP A 271 -34.41 -13.21 -8.10
C TRP A 271 -35.41 -12.73 -9.17
N GLU A 272 -35.00 -12.65 -10.44
CA GLU A 272 -35.88 -12.26 -11.55
C GLU A 272 -37.07 -13.22 -11.69
N SER A 273 -36.82 -14.53 -11.51
CA SER A 273 -37.87 -15.55 -11.49
C SER A 273 -38.83 -15.36 -10.31
N ALA A 274 -38.30 -15.09 -9.12
CA ALA A 274 -39.09 -14.82 -7.92
C ALA A 274 -39.93 -13.54 -8.05
N VAL A 275 -39.35 -12.46 -8.58
CA VAL A 275 -40.06 -11.19 -8.84
C VAL A 275 -41.17 -11.39 -9.87
N SER A 276 -40.91 -12.15 -10.94
CA SER A 276 -41.93 -12.44 -11.96
C SER A 276 -43.11 -13.22 -11.35
N ALA A 277 -42.83 -14.27 -10.58
CA ALA A 277 -43.87 -15.03 -9.89
C ALA A 277 -44.61 -14.22 -8.83
N ALA A 278 -43.91 -13.37 -8.07
CA ALA A 278 -44.49 -12.48 -7.07
C ALA A 278 -45.39 -11.40 -7.70
N SER A 279 -45.00 -10.87 -8.87
CA SER A 279 -45.77 -9.84 -9.58
C SER A 279 -47.14 -10.33 -10.00
N ILE A 280 -47.22 -11.56 -10.51
CA ILE A 280 -48.50 -12.19 -10.86
C ILE A 280 -49.39 -12.30 -9.61
N LYS A 281 -48.83 -12.79 -8.49
CA LYS A 281 -49.59 -12.93 -7.23
C LYS A 281 -50.03 -11.58 -6.65
N ALA A 282 -49.17 -10.57 -6.69
CA ALA A 282 -49.47 -9.23 -6.19
C ALA A 282 -50.60 -8.56 -6.98
N VAL A 283 -50.57 -8.66 -8.32
CA VAL A 283 -51.67 -8.17 -9.18
C VAL A 283 -52.98 -8.84 -8.80
N HIS A 284 -52.98 -10.16 -8.63
CA HIS A 284 -54.19 -10.89 -8.23
C HIS A 284 -54.70 -10.47 -6.85
N ALA A 285 -53.81 -10.26 -5.87
CA ALA A 285 -54.19 -9.83 -4.53
C ALA A 285 -54.81 -8.43 -4.52
N VAL A 286 -54.18 -7.46 -5.20
CA VAL A 286 -54.69 -6.09 -5.31
C VAL A 286 -56.06 -6.06 -6.01
N ARG A 287 -56.23 -6.84 -7.10
CA ARG A 287 -57.52 -6.97 -7.78
C ARG A 287 -58.60 -7.57 -6.88
N ALA A 288 -58.26 -8.63 -6.14
CA ALA A 288 -59.20 -9.28 -5.23
C ALA A 288 -59.64 -8.34 -4.10
N GLU A 289 -58.70 -7.56 -3.54
CA GLU A 289 -58.99 -6.57 -2.50
C GLU A 289 -59.92 -5.45 -3.00
N HIS A 290 -59.60 -4.86 -4.16
CA HIS A 290 -60.42 -3.81 -4.76
C HIS A 290 -61.81 -4.30 -5.16
N PHE A 291 -61.90 -5.48 -5.79
CA PHE A 291 -63.18 -6.07 -6.17
C PHE A 291 -64.03 -6.43 -4.96
N GLY A 292 -63.43 -7.03 -3.92
CA GLY A 292 -64.12 -7.35 -2.68
C GLY A 292 -64.66 -6.11 -1.99
N THR A 293 -63.86 -5.05 -1.88
CA THR A 293 -64.29 -3.77 -1.31
C THR A 293 -65.45 -3.16 -2.09
N ALA A 294 -65.37 -3.15 -3.43
CA ALA A 294 -66.45 -2.64 -4.27
C ALA A 294 -67.73 -3.48 -4.13
N LEU A 295 -67.61 -4.81 -4.07
CA LEU A 295 -68.76 -5.70 -3.90
C LEU A 295 -69.49 -5.43 -2.57
N GLU A 296 -68.75 -5.25 -1.49
CA GLU A 296 -69.32 -4.92 -0.18
C GLU A 296 -69.99 -3.53 -0.18
N GLN A 297 -69.36 -2.52 -0.78
CA GLN A 297 -69.97 -1.20 -0.94
C GLN A 297 -71.28 -1.24 -1.74
N TRP A 298 -71.31 -2.03 -2.82
CA TRP A 298 -72.50 -2.23 -3.62
C TRP A 298 -73.62 -2.94 -2.85
N LYS A 299 -73.31 -3.99 -2.08
CA LYS A 299 -74.28 -4.67 -1.21
C LYS A 299 -74.87 -3.72 -0.18
N VAL A 300 -74.02 -2.96 0.52
CA VAL A 300 -74.45 -1.98 1.52
C VAL A 300 -75.37 -0.92 0.90
N ALA A 301 -75.04 -0.40 -0.29
CA ALA A 301 -75.91 0.51 -1.02
C ALA A 301 -77.28 -0.12 -1.36
N GLY A 302 -77.28 -1.40 -1.76
CA GLY A 302 -78.51 -2.18 -1.99
C GLY A 302 -79.37 -2.32 -0.73
N GLU A 303 -78.77 -2.67 0.40
CA GLU A 303 -79.46 -2.79 1.69
C GLU A 303 -80.07 -1.45 2.14
N ILE A 304 -79.34 -0.34 1.95
CA ILE A 304 -79.86 1.01 2.24
C ILE A 304 -81.09 1.32 1.35
N ARG A 305 -81.06 0.99 0.06
CA ARG A 305 -82.20 1.21 -0.85
C ARG A 305 -83.43 0.39 -0.45
N VAL A 306 -83.23 -0.88 -0.07
CA VAL A 306 -84.32 -1.74 0.43
C VAL A 306 -84.93 -1.15 1.70
N PHE A 307 -84.10 -0.71 2.65
CA PHE A 307 -84.58 -0.05 3.87
C PHE A 307 -85.35 1.24 3.57
N CYS A 308 -84.86 2.07 2.65
CA CYS A 308 -85.57 3.28 2.23
C CYS A 308 -86.93 2.97 1.56
N GLY A 309 -87.02 1.88 0.79
CA GLY A 309 -88.29 1.40 0.23
C GLY A 309 -89.30 1.02 1.32
N ALA A 310 -88.85 0.32 2.37
CA ALA A 310 -89.68 0.01 3.52
C ALA A 310 -90.12 1.27 4.30
N LEU A 311 -89.27 2.31 4.38
CA LEU A 311 -89.64 3.61 4.96
C LEU A 311 -90.71 4.33 4.12
N ASP A 312 -90.63 4.26 2.79
CA ASP A 312 -91.64 4.83 1.90
C ASP A 312 -92.99 4.11 2.03
N GLU A 313 -92.98 2.78 2.13
CA GLU A 313 -94.18 1.97 2.37
C GLU A 313 -94.81 2.27 3.76
N ALA A 314 -93.98 2.41 4.79
CA ALA A 314 -94.44 2.82 6.12
C ALA A 314 -95.01 4.26 6.11
N ALA A 315 -94.40 5.17 5.34
CA ALA A 315 -94.92 6.53 5.16
C ALA A 315 -96.25 6.55 4.39
N ALA A 316 -96.46 5.62 3.45
CA ALA A 316 -97.69 5.51 2.67
C ALA A 316 -98.87 4.92 3.48
N THR A 317 -98.57 4.17 4.54
CA THR A 317 -99.57 3.52 5.41
C THR A 317 -99.81 4.26 6.74
N SER A 318 -99.12 5.37 6.99
CA SER A 318 -99.25 6.15 8.22
C SER A 318 -100.44 7.14 8.14
N ASP A 319 -101.26 7.14 9.20
CA ASP A 319 -102.37 8.09 9.38
C ASP A 319 -101.90 9.49 9.84
N ASN A 320 -100.61 9.66 10.17
CA ASN A 320 -100.02 10.91 10.66
C ASN A 320 -99.16 11.59 9.58
N ALA A 321 -99.66 12.71 9.06
CA ALA A 321 -99.00 13.47 7.99
C ALA A 321 -97.57 13.94 8.34
N VAL A 322 -97.30 14.29 9.60
CA VAL A 322 -95.97 14.77 10.03
C VAL A 322 -94.94 13.64 10.10
N GLU A 323 -95.39 12.45 10.51
CA GLU A 323 -94.55 11.26 10.57
C GLU A 323 -94.25 10.72 9.18
N ALA A 324 -95.27 10.67 8.31
CA ALA A 324 -95.11 10.29 6.91
C ALA A 324 -94.08 11.19 6.18
N GLU A 325 -94.08 12.50 6.42
CA GLU A 325 -93.12 13.41 5.79
C GLU A 325 -91.68 13.18 6.27
N ARG A 326 -91.47 13.00 7.58
CA ARG A 326 -90.13 12.69 8.12
C ARG A 326 -89.57 11.38 7.58
N LEU A 327 -90.42 10.35 7.43
CA LEU A 327 -90.01 9.07 6.85
C LEU A 327 -89.56 9.23 5.38
N ARG A 328 -90.25 10.08 4.60
CA ARG A 328 -89.84 10.40 3.22
C ARG A 328 -88.54 11.19 3.17
N GLU A 329 -88.32 12.14 4.08
CA GLU A 329 -87.06 12.88 4.18
C GLU A 329 -85.89 11.93 4.48
N TRP A 330 -86.05 11.00 5.43
CA TRP A 330 -85.04 9.98 5.73
C TRP A 330 -84.79 9.02 4.56
N SER A 331 -85.85 8.61 3.86
CA SER A 331 -85.76 7.78 2.65
C SER A 331 -85.01 8.52 1.52
N ALA A 332 -85.32 9.79 1.27
CA ALA A 332 -84.66 10.59 0.24
C ALA A 332 -83.17 10.81 0.54
N TRP A 333 -82.83 11.09 1.81
CA TRP A 333 -81.44 11.18 2.25
C TRP A 333 -80.70 9.85 2.10
N GLY A 334 -81.31 8.75 2.56
CA GLY A 334 -80.71 7.40 2.49
C GLY A 334 -80.45 6.94 1.05
N LYS A 335 -81.36 7.23 0.11
CA LYS A 335 -81.15 6.95 -1.32
C LYS A 335 -79.96 7.74 -1.89
N THR A 336 -79.83 9.02 -1.53
CA THR A 336 -78.69 9.86 -1.95
C THR A 336 -77.36 9.32 -1.40
N GLU A 337 -77.34 8.88 -0.14
CA GLU A 337 -76.13 8.29 0.46
C GLU A 337 -75.80 6.93 -0.15
N ALA A 338 -76.80 6.11 -0.48
CA ALA A 338 -76.61 4.85 -1.20
C ALA A 338 -75.95 5.07 -2.57
N ASP A 339 -76.40 6.08 -3.33
CA ASP A 339 -75.81 6.40 -4.64
C ASP A 339 -74.37 6.92 -4.53
N ARG A 340 -74.03 7.59 -3.42
CA ARG A 340 -72.65 8.02 -3.11
C ARG A 340 -71.74 6.83 -2.75
N LEU A 341 -72.27 5.84 -2.06
CA LEU A 341 -71.52 4.63 -1.68
C LEU A 341 -71.39 3.64 -2.84
N ASP A 342 -72.39 3.59 -3.72
CA ASP A 342 -72.44 2.64 -4.82
C ASP A 342 -71.27 2.85 -5.82
N PRO A 343 -70.34 1.89 -5.94
CA PRO A 343 -69.18 2.02 -6.80
C PRO A 343 -69.52 2.08 -8.30
N THR A 344 -70.76 1.75 -8.69
CA THR A 344 -71.25 1.87 -10.07
C THR A 344 -71.77 3.27 -10.40
N MET A 345 -72.13 4.06 -9.38
CA MET A 345 -72.76 5.38 -9.54
C MET A 345 -71.85 6.53 -9.10
N ASN A 346 -70.93 6.30 -8.15
CA ASN A 346 -70.14 7.36 -7.52
C ASN A 346 -68.90 7.82 -8.31
N GLY A 347 -68.63 7.22 -9.49
CA GLY A 347 -67.49 7.54 -10.36
C GLY A 347 -66.11 7.27 -9.75
N LYS A 348 -66.04 6.72 -8.52
CA LYS A 348 -64.82 6.43 -7.75
C LYS A 348 -64.66 4.93 -7.46
N GLY A 349 -65.55 4.10 -7.99
CA GLY A 349 -65.48 2.65 -7.89
C GLY A 349 -64.49 2.03 -8.87
N LEU A 350 -64.76 0.79 -9.28
CA LEU A 350 -63.87 -0.01 -10.13
C LEU A 350 -63.51 0.65 -11.47
N ALA A 351 -64.36 1.54 -11.99
CA ALA A 351 -64.11 2.28 -13.23
C ALA A 351 -62.95 3.29 -13.13
N ALA A 352 -62.62 3.77 -11.91
CA ALA A 352 -61.51 4.70 -11.69
C ALA A 352 -60.16 4.00 -11.50
N LEU A 353 -60.16 2.67 -11.32
CA LEU A 353 -58.97 1.86 -11.10
C LEU A 353 -58.54 1.21 -12.42
N ASP A 354 -57.25 1.31 -12.75
CA ASP A 354 -56.70 0.58 -13.89
C ASP A 354 -56.56 -0.91 -13.54
N PHE A 355 -57.32 -1.74 -14.26
CA PHE A 355 -57.27 -3.20 -14.11
C PHE A 355 -55.89 -3.78 -14.45
N HIS A 356 -55.14 -3.12 -15.31
CA HIS A 356 -53.82 -3.54 -15.78
C HIS A 356 -52.67 -2.82 -15.06
N ALA A 357 -52.96 -2.09 -13.98
CA ALA A 357 -51.93 -1.43 -13.19
C ALA A 357 -50.86 -2.42 -12.71
N GLU A 358 -49.59 -2.04 -12.92
CA GLU A 358 -48.46 -2.82 -12.41
C GLU A 358 -48.37 -2.68 -10.88
N PRO A 359 -48.06 -3.77 -10.16
CA PRO A 359 -47.97 -3.73 -8.71
C PRO A 359 -46.73 -2.92 -8.30
N THR A 360 -46.88 -2.09 -7.28
CA THR A 360 -45.76 -1.36 -6.68
C THR A 360 -44.77 -2.35 -6.07
N ARG A 361 -43.48 -2.01 -6.03
CA ARG A 361 -42.42 -2.87 -5.46
C ARG A 361 -42.73 -3.32 -4.02
N ASP A 362 -43.34 -2.48 -3.20
CA ASP A 362 -43.77 -2.84 -1.84
C ASP A 362 -44.90 -3.87 -1.81
N GLN A 363 -45.80 -3.86 -2.81
CA GLN A 363 -46.88 -4.85 -2.94
C GLN A 363 -46.35 -6.23 -3.33
N LEU A 364 -45.12 -6.32 -3.86
CA LEU A 364 -44.44 -7.59 -4.13
C LEU A 364 -43.91 -8.25 -2.85
N ARG A 365 -43.60 -7.47 -1.81
CA ARG A 365 -42.90 -7.91 -0.60
C ARG A 365 -43.51 -9.15 0.07
N PRO A 366 -44.84 -9.27 0.23
CA PRO A 366 -45.45 -10.47 0.84
C PRO A 366 -45.22 -11.75 0.03
N PHE A 367 -45.00 -11.64 -1.29
CA PHE A 367 -44.92 -12.77 -2.22
C PHE A 367 -43.47 -13.12 -2.62
N LEU A 368 -42.50 -12.31 -2.21
CA LEU A 368 -41.08 -12.45 -2.56
C LEU A 368 -40.33 -13.48 -1.69
N GLY A 369 -40.97 -14.10 -0.68
CA GLY A 369 -40.37 -15.23 0.06
C GLY A 369 -39.02 -14.92 0.71
N GLY A 370 -38.82 -13.68 1.17
CA GLY A 370 -37.56 -13.19 1.75
C GLY A 370 -36.58 -12.57 0.76
N TRP A 371 -36.90 -12.48 -0.54
CA TRP A 371 -36.12 -11.66 -1.48
C TRP A 371 -36.42 -10.16 -1.31
N HIS A 372 -35.40 -9.32 -1.47
CA HIS A 372 -35.56 -7.88 -1.43
C HIS A 372 -36.28 -7.37 -2.72
N PRO A 373 -37.26 -6.45 -2.63
CA PRO A 373 -38.02 -5.98 -3.80
C PRO A 373 -37.19 -5.23 -4.85
N HIS A 374 -36.06 -4.64 -4.44
CA HIS A 374 -35.23 -3.80 -5.30
C HIS A 374 -33.85 -4.39 -5.62
N ARG A 375 -33.46 -5.51 -5.01
CA ARG A 375 -32.10 -6.06 -5.14
C ARG A 375 -32.12 -7.59 -5.16
N PRO A 376 -31.21 -8.24 -5.89
CA PRO A 376 -31.04 -9.71 -5.91
C PRO A 376 -30.35 -10.20 -4.63
N GLU A 377 -30.84 -9.76 -3.48
CA GLU A 377 -30.35 -10.11 -2.16
C GLU A 377 -31.51 -10.70 -1.37
N LYS A 378 -31.27 -11.77 -0.62
CA LYS A 378 -32.24 -12.28 0.35
C LYS A 378 -32.14 -11.41 1.61
N GLU A 379 -33.26 -10.82 2.02
CA GLU A 379 -33.37 -10.21 3.34
C GLU A 379 -33.05 -11.30 4.38
N LYS A 380 -31.97 -11.10 5.14
CA LYS A 380 -31.76 -11.93 6.32
C LYS A 380 -32.95 -11.67 7.24
N PRO A 381 -33.64 -12.71 7.74
CA PRO A 381 -34.69 -12.49 8.72
C PRO A 381 -34.10 -11.65 9.85
N SER A 382 -34.80 -10.58 10.23
CA SER A 382 -34.39 -9.79 11.39
C SER A 382 -34.14 -10.78 12.52
N ALA A 383 -32.91 -10.81 13.05
CA ALA A 383 -32.63 -11.59 14.24
C ALA A 383 -33.73 -11.26 15.24
N ARG A 384 -34.42 -12.30 15.77
CA ARG A 384 -35.33 -12.11 16.91
C ARG A 384 -34.61 -11.17 17.89
N PRO A 385 -35.25 -10.10 18.38
CA PRO A 385 -34.61 -9.28 19.40
C PRO A 385 -34.13 -10.24 20.49
N GLU A 386 -32.83 -10.25 20.75
CA GLU A 386 -32.27 -11.02 21.85
C GLU A 386 -33.11 -10.65 23.09
N PRO A 387 -33.62 -11.63 23.86
CA PRO A 387 -34.26 -11.30 25.13
C PRO A 387 -33.28 -10.40 25.91
N PRO A 388 -33.77 -9.30 26.51
CA PRO A 388 -32.89 -8.36 27.19
C PRO A 388 -31.99 -9.14 28.14
N LYS A 389 -30.67 -8.98 27.99
CA LYS A 389 -29.71 -9.57 28.91
C LYS A 389 -30.13 -9.15 30.32
N PRO A 390 -30.28 -10.08 31.27
CA PRO A 390 -30.61 -9.70 32.63
C PRO A 390 -29.47 -8.80 33.13
N ASP A 391 -29.83 -7.59 33.55
CA ASP A 391 -28.90 -6.70 34.23
C ASP A 391 -28.32 -7.44 35.44
N PRO A 392 -27.01 -7.33 35.71
CA PRO A 392 -26.44 -7.92 36.91
C PRO A 392 -26.94 -7.12 38.12
N GLU A 393 -27.94 -7.67 38.83
CA GLU A 393 -28.43 -7.08 40.08
C GLU A 393 -27.31 -7.04 41.14
N PRO A 394 -27.06 -5.88 41.78
CA PRO A 394 -26.39 -5.79 43.05
C PRO A 394 -27.43 -5.88 44.18
N TRP A 395 -27.35 -6.94 44.96
CA TRP A 395 -28.11 -7.13 46.20
C TRP A 395 -28.03 -5.93 47.16
N ARG A 396 -29.19 -5.43 47.63
CA ARG A 396 -29.67 -5.59 49.02
C ARG A 396 -30.93 -4.76 49.33
N GLY A 397 -31.83 -5.34 50.12
CA GLY A 397 -32.53 -4.61 51.19
C GLY A 397 -34.06 -4.62 51.13
N SER A 398 -34.65 -5.56 51.88
CA SER A 398 -36.05 -5.63 52.30
C SER A 398 -36.62 -4.27 52.77
N ILE A 399 -37.87 -3.96 52.41
CA ILE A 399 -38.94 -3.66 53.37
C ILE A 399 -40.30 -3.91 52.70
N ASP A 400 -41.11 -4.60 53.49
CA ASP A 400 -42.49 -5.03 53.33
C ASP A 400 -43.46 -3.83 53.27
N ALA A 401 -44.39 -3.83 52.31
CA ALA A 401 -45.65 -3.08 52.40
C ALA A 401 -46.69 -3.69 51.46
N ARG A 402 -47.56 -4.53 52.03
CA ARG A 402 -48.86 -4.90 51.47
C ARG A 402 -49.71 -3.64 51.28
N GLN A 403 -50.33 -3.45 50.11
CA GLN A 403 -51.80 -3.46 49.94
C GLN A 403 -52.25 -2.99 48.55
N ASP A 404 -53.34 -3.63 48.13
CA ASP A 404 -54.44 -3.15 47.29
C ASP A 404 -54.34 -3.16 45.76
N GLN A 405 -54.83 -4.30 45.24
CA GLN A 405 -56.06 -4.42 44.43
C GLN A 405 -56.48 -3.23 43.56
N GLY A 406 -56.66 -3.52 42.27
CA GLY A 406 -57.42 -2.64 41.38
C GLY A 406 -57.50 -3.14 39.94
N TRP A 407 -58.20 -4.26 39.72
CA TRP A 407 -58.78 -4.56 38.41
C TRP A 407 -59.57 -3.33 37.91
N ARG A 408 -59.24 -2.82 36.70
CA ARG A 408 -60.09 -1.89 35.95
C ARG A 408 -60.15 -2.28 34.48
N TYR A 409 -61.35 -2.71 34.08
CA TYR A 409 -61.80 -2.84 32.70
C TYR A 409 -62.08 -1.44 32.09
N GLY A 410 -61.72 -1.24 30.81
CA GLY A 410 -62.16 -0.12 29.95
C GLY A 410 -61.24 1.11 30.05
N ARG A 411 -60.66 1.67 28.97
CA ARG A 411 -61.27 2.05 27.69
C ARG A 411 -60.17 2.25 26.63
N GLN A 412 -60.51 1.99 25.37
CA GLN A 412 -59.68 2.18 24.19
C GLN A 412 -59.20 3.64 24.03
N GLY A 413 -58.01 3.76 23.44
CA GLY A 413 -57.24 4.98 23.31
C GLY A 413 -57.94 6.15 22.63
N ARG A 414 -57.48 7.34 23.00
CA ARG A 414 -57.54 8.54 22.16
C ARG A 414 -56.11 9.04 21.99
N ALA A 415 -55.54 8.78 20.81
CA ALA A 415 -54.39 9.54 20.33
C ALA A 415 -54.89 10.93 19.91
N GLN A 416 -54.57 11.93 20.71
CA GLN A 416 -54.72 13.35 20.36
C GLN A 416 -53.38 13.83 19.82
N TRP A 417 -53.24 13.84 18.49
CA TRP A 417 -52.22 14.61 17.81
C TRP A 417 -52.80 15.08 16.46
N TRP A 418 -52.71 16.40 16.24
CA TRP A 418 -53.04 17.23 15.06
C TRP A 418 -54.50 17.60 14.76
N ARG A 419 -54.83 18.89 14.92
CA ARG A 419 -55.64 19.66 13.97
C ARG A 419 -54.94 21.00 13.67
N ARG A 420 -54.73 21.21 12.36
CA ARG A 420 -54.24 22.39 11.63
C ARG A 420 -52.80 22.83 11.86
#